data_AF-A0AAT9IBJ9-F1
#
_entry.id   AF-A0AAT9IBJ9-F1
#
_cell.length_a   1.000
_cell.length_b   1.000
_cell.length_c   1.000
_cell.angle_alpha   90.00
_cell.angle_beta   90.00
_cell.angle_gamma   90.00
#
_symmetry.space_group_name_H-M   'P 1'
#
loop_
_entity.id
_entity.type
_entity.pdbx_description
1 polymer ?
#
loop_
_entity_poly.entity_id
_entity_poly.type
_entity_poly.pdbx_seq_one_letter_code
_entity_poly.pdbx_strand_id
1 'polypeptide(L)'
;MKKILILLSGAIMLVLACKKDKIKYNAGVTPAVVTTYPVNVTATSAALTGISLTGGKGITRQGFYTVMVSPDMYDTRGELDMTRVDSLVVRNGVHVEAPVKGDFEATITGLTGDTIYFVKAYAANDAGVTYGESVLFRSSKLVPPVVMLAKEYINIGDSAAVITGEVTAVGGDVVTERGLVWSTHENPEVTDQKVKLGTDQGSFTDTIPSLLTFVKYYVRAYAINRFGTAYSEQLVVIFLPPSFTDPRDGEEYTIKQYGNAVWMTQNFRHIPATGFGTEMWMQDYNGTDGGEAKKNKYYHEYGCLYTYDKAVAVAPAGWHLATDEEWKQLEILTGLTRKEADDVEWRGGSNEKLKSNLWPGQESGAMEFNIHPGGKQWCGGAFQDFQSMAFYWTGLDEGVASGESPYYRFYPPGNGTGRWNNWPNCVGLSVRYVRD
;
A
#
# COMPACT_ATOMS: atom_id res chain seq x y z
N MET A 1 -64.88 50.68 -46.36
CA MET A 1 -63.71 51.40 -45.82
C MET A 1 -62.47 50.59 -46.15
N LYS A 2 -61.48 51.24 -46.79
CA LYS A 2 -60.09 50.85 -47.09
C LYS A 2 -59.89 49.48 -47.78
N LYS A 3 -59.68 49.41 -49.12
CA LYS A 3 -58.48 49.78 -49.93
C LYS A 3 -57.28 48.87 -49.58
N ILE A 4 -56.50 48.26 -50.47
CA ILE A 4 -56.12 48.49 -51.90
C ILE A 4 -55.28 47.24 -52.31
N LEU A 5 -55.55 46.54 -53.43
CA LEU A 5 -54.87 46.59 -54.74
C LEU A 5 -53.31 46.58 -54.66
N ILE A 6 -52.59 45.60 -55.23
CA ILE A 6 -51.80 45.70 -56.50
C ILE A 6 -51.14 44.30 -56.66
N LEU A 7 -51.40 43.44 -57.66
CA LEU A 7 -51.11 43.42 -59.11
C LEU A 7 -49.64 43.14 -59.53
N LEU A 8 -49.48 42.06 -60.33
CA LEU A 8 -48.38 41.67 -61.24
C LEU A 8 -47.02 41.28 -60.58
N SER A 9 -46.23 40.31 -61.02
CA SER A 9 -46.00 39.58 -62.29
C SER A 9 -45.04 38.40 -61.95
N GLY A 10 -45.23 37.16 -62.41
CA GLY A 10 -44.63 36.62 -63.65
C GLY A 10 -43.13 36.29 -63.50
N ALA A 11 -42.75 35.01 -63.30
CA ALA A 11 -41.41 34.48 -63.66
C ALA A 11 -41.30 32.94 -63.52
N ILE A 12 -41.37 32.25 -64.65
CA ILE A 12 -40.42 31.20 -65.12
C ILE A 12 -39.91 30.20 -64.05
N MET A 13 -40.45 28.97 -64.09
CA MET A 13 -39.75 27.78 -63.58
C MET A 13 -38.50 27.54 -64.45
N LEU A 14 -37.33 27.95 -63.96
CA LEU A 14 -36.05 27.45 -64.45
C LEU A 14 -35.71 26.17 -63.68
N VAL A 15 -35.87 25.02 -64.34
CA VAL A 15 -35.35 23.74 -63.86
C VAL A 15 -33.84 23.77 -64.02
N LEU A 16 -33.12 24.29 -63.03
CA LEU A 16 -31.68 24.08 -62.93
C LEU A 16 -31.44 22.72 -62.29
N ALA A 17 -31.27 21.72 -63.15
CA ALA A 17 -30.68 20.45 -62.80
C ALA A 17 -29.30 20.69 -62.18
N CYS A 18 -29.18 20.60 -60.86
CA CYS A 18 -27.90 20.33 -60.23
C CYS A 18 -27.45 18.95 -60.71
N LYS A 19 -26.51 18.93 -61.66
CA LYS A 19 -25.64 17.76 -61.83
C LYS A 19 -24.98 17.53 -60.48
N LYS A 20 -25.39 16.48 -59.79
CA LYS A 20 -24.63 15.92 -58.67
C LYS A 20 -23.31 15.48 -59.27
N ASP A 21 -22.30 16.35 -59.18
CA ASP A 21 -20.94 15.97 -59.48
C ASP A 21 -20.67 14.70 -58.69
N LYS A 22 -20.36 13.61 -59.42
CA LYS A 22 -19.88 12.39 -58.80
C LYS A 22 -18.61 12.79 -58.06
N ILE A 23 -18.71 13.00 -56.75
CA ILE A 23 -17.54 13.05 -55.88
C ILE A 23 -16.78 11.77 -56.23
N LYS A 24 -15.62 11.93 -56.86
CA LYS A 24 -14.68 10.82 -57.05
C LYS A 24 -14.33 10.39 -55.64
N TYR A 25 -14.92 9.29 -55.16
CA TYR A 25 -14.39 8.60 -54.00
C TYR A 25 -12.89 8.43 -54.27
N ASN A 26 -12.05 8.93 -53.37
CA ASN A 26 -10.61 8.72 -53.47
C ASN A 26 -10.39 7.24 -53.76
N ALA A 27 -9.62 6.93 -54.82
CA ALA A 27 -9.30 5.55 -55.13
C ALA A 27 -8.71 4.93 -53.86
N GLY A 28 -9.37 3.89 -53.33
CA GLY A 28 -8.91 3.27 -52.09
C GLY A 28 -7.44 2.91 -52.19
N VAL A 29 -6.67 3.35 -51.21
CA VAL A 29 -5.24 3.08 -51.09
C VAL A 29 -5.05 1.80 -50.28
N THR A 30 -3.81 1.32 -50.17
CA THR A 30 -3.51 0.20 -49.27
C THR A 30 -3.89 0.54 -47.83
N PRO A 31 -4.17 -0.46 -46.97
CA PRO A 31 -4.50 -0.20 -45.56
C PRO A 31 -3.33 0.46 -44.82
N ALA A 32 -3.59 1.07 -43.67
CA ALA A 32 -2.56 1.35 -42.68
C ALA A 32 -2.64 0.29 -41.58
N VAL A 33 -1.50 -0.16 -41.07
CA VAL A 33 -1.45 -1.16 -40.00
C VAL A 33 -0.30 -0.86 -39.04
N VAL A 34 -0.55 -1.10 -37.75
CA VAL A 34 0.41 -0.92 -36.66
C VAL A 34 0.50 -2.23 -35.89
N THR A 35 1.73 -2.72 -35.69
CA THR A 35 2.03 -3.84 -34.79
C THR A 35 2.17 -3.30 -33.37
N THR A 36 1.51 -3.91 -32.39
CA THR A 36 1.67 -3.57 -30.96
C THR A 36 2.34 -4.70 -30.19
N TYR A 37 2.73 -4.43 -28.94
CA TYR A 37 3.38 -5.44 -28.10
C TYR A 37 2.42 -6.59 -27.76
N PRO A 38 2.86 -7.85 -27.90
CA PRO A 38 2.06 -8.99 -27.47
C PRO A 38 1.74 -8.96 -25.97
N VAL A 39 0.61 -9.56 -25.60
CA VAL A 39 0.16 -9.74 -24.22
C VAL A 39 -0.01 -11.23 -23.91
N ASN A 40 -0.22 -11.59 -22.63
CA ASN A 40 -0.40 -12.98 -22.19
C ASN A 40 0.70 -13.93 -22.71
N VAL A 41 1.96 -13.46 -22.71
CA VAL A 41 3.09 -14.21 -23.28
C VAL A 41 3.48 -15.35 -22.33
N THR A 42 3.28 -16.59 -22.78
CA THR A 42 3.72 -17.81 -22.09
C THR A 42 5.00 -18.36 -22.71
N ALA A 43 5.48 -19.51 -22.24
CA ALA A 43 6.59 -20.18 -22.89
C ALA A 43 6.22 -20.76 -24.27
N THR A 44 4.94 -20.99 -24.53
CA THR A 44 4.46 -21.71 -25.73
C THR A 44 3.47 -20.93 -26.58
N SER A 45 3.00 -19.77 -26.13
CA SER A 45 2.00 -18.96 -26.83
C SER A 45 2.12 -17.48 -26.49
N ALA A 46 1.52 -16.64 -27.33
CA ALA A 46 1.34 -15.21 -27.06
C ALA A 46 0.07 -14.71 -27.76
N ALA A 47 -0.59 -13.72 -27.17
CA ALA A 47 -1.63 -12.95 -27.84
C ALA A 47 -0.99 -11.79 -28.61
N LEU A 48 -1.02 -11.87 -29.94
CA LEU A 48 -0.49 -10.87 -30.84
C LEU A 48 -1.56 -9.80 -31.10
N THR A 49 -1.18 -8.53 -31.00
CA THR A 49 -2.11 -7.41 -31.05
C THR A 49 -1.71 -6.43 -32.17
N GLY A 50 -2.71 -5.85 -32.83
CA GLY A 50 -2.49 -4.90 -33.92
C GLY A 50 -3.69 -4.01 -34.18
N ILE A 51 -3.46 -2.92 -34.90
CA ILE A 51 -4.47 -1.94 -35.28
C ILE A 51 -4.41 -1.74 -36.79
N SER A 52 -5.55 -1.77 -37.48
CA SER A 52 -5.65 -1.52 -38.91
C SER A 52 -6.69 -0.45 -39.27
N LEU A 53 -6.39 0.31 -40.32
CA LEU A 53 -7.27 1.29 -40.94
C LEU A 53 -7.44 0.96 -42.42
N THR A 54 -8.67 1.06 -42.92
CA THR A 54 -9.08 0.53 -44.23
C THR A 54 -8.42 1.20 -45.44
N GLY A 55 -7.91 2.43 -45.31
CA GLY A 55 -7.42 3.19 -46.46
C GLY A 55 -8.53 3.56 -47.45
N GLY A 56 -9.80 3.55 -47.01
CA GLY A 56 -10.97 3.89 -47.84
C GLY A 56 -11.61 2.71 -48.58
N LYS A 57 -11.06 1.49 -48.49
CA LYS A 57 -11.66 0.23 -48.99
C LYS A 57 -11.61 -0.85 -47.91
N GLY A 58 -12.64 -1.68 -47.81
CA GLY A 58 -12.71 -2.73 -46.78
C GLY A 58 -11.47 -3.62 -46.75
N ILE A 59 -10.98 -3.91 -45.55
CA ILE A 59 -9.90 -4.88 -45.35
C ILE A 59 -10.44 -6.27 -45.69
N THR A 60 -9.69 -7.04 -46.46
CA THR A 60 -10.06 -8.39 -46.89
C THR A 60 -9.31 -9.48 -46.12
N ARG A 61 -8.08 -9.19 -45.66
CA ARG A 61 -7.27 -10.05 -44.80
C ARG A 61 -6.42 -9.23 -43.85
N GLN A 62 -6.15 -9.76 -42.66
CA GLN A 62 -5.20 -9.19 -41.72
C GLN A 62 -4.72 -10.26 -40.75
N GLY A 63 -3.59 -10.01 -40.10
CA GLY A 63 -2.98 -10.98 -39.22
C GLY A 63 -1.54 -10.63 -38.90
N PHE A 64 -0.75 -11.64 -38.57
CA PHE A 64 0.62 -11.47 -38.12
C PHE A 64 1.57 -12.48 -38.76
N TYR A 65 2.82 -12.05 -38.92
CA TYR A 65 3.97 -12.92 -39.16
C TYR A 65 4.86 -12.88 -37.93
N THR A 66 5.42 -14.03 -37.55
CA THR A 66 6.32 -14.14 -36.39
C THR A 66 7.51 -15.03 -36.69
N VAL A 67 8.70 -14.65 -36.24
CA VAL A 67 9.91 -15.44 -36.49
C VAL A 67 10.83 -15.38 -35.28
N MET A 68 11.49 -16.50 -34.99
CA MET A 68 12.53 -16.55 -33.97
C MET A 68 13.72 -15.71 -34.41
N VAL A 69 14.33 -14.94 -33.50
CA VAL A 69 15.56 -14.21 -33.81
C VAL A 69 16.66 -15.21 -34.17
N SER A 70 17.27 -15.02 -35.34
CA SER A 70 18.29 -15.89 -35.88
C SER A 70 19.55 -15.11 -36.27
N PRO A 71 20.73 -15.76 -36.38
CA PRO A 71 22.00 -15.09 -36.65
C PRO A 71 22.05 -14.28 -37.96
N ASP A 72 21.21 -14.62 -38.95
CA ASP A 72 21.10 -13.91 -40.22
C ASP A 72 20.42 -12.54 -40.13
N MET A 73 19.81 -12.21 -38.98
CA MET A 73 19.23 -10.90 -38.69
C MET A 73 20.26 -9.86 -38.23
N TYR A 74 21.48 -10.29 -37.89
CA TYR A 74 22.54 -9.41 -37.40
C TYR A 74 23.44 -8.95 -38.54
N ASP A 75 23.97 -7.74 -38.41
CA ASP A 75 25.02 -7.22 -39.27
C ASP A 75 26.40 -7.78 -38.86
N THR A 76 27.45 -7.37 -39.58
CA THR A 76 28.82 -7.82 -39.30
C THR A 76 29.39 -7.29 -37.98
N ARG A 77 28.72 -6.33 -37.32
CA ARG A 77 29.10 -5.75 -36.03
C ARG A 77 28.35 -6.41 -34.87
N GLY A 78 27.41 -7.32 -35.17
CA GLY A 78 26.58 -7.99 -34.17
C GLY A 78 25.35 -7.19 -33.74
N GLU A 79 25.00 -6.15 -34.49
CA GLU A 79 23.79 -5.34 -34.25
C GLU A 79 22.63 -5.84 -35.13
N LEU A 80 21.38 -5.66 -34.69
CA LEU A 80 20.22 -6.05 -35.48
C LEU A 80 20.09 -5.18 -36.73
N ASP A 81 20.09 -5.80 -37.91
CA ASP A 81 19.79 -5.13 -39.18
C ASP A 81 18.28 -5.20 -39.44
N MET A 82 17.58 -4.10 -39.17
CA MET A 82 16.13 -4.04 -39.32
C MET A 82 15.65 -4.27 -40.76
N THR A 83 16.47 -3.99 -41.78
CA THR A 83 16.12 -4.31 -43.17
C THR A 83 16.07 -5.81 -43.38
N ARG A 84 17.02 -6.54 -42.79
CA ARG A 84 17.04 -8.01 -42.80
C ARG A 84 15.89 -8.57 -41.98
N VAL A 85 15.69 -8.07 -40.75
CA VAL A 85 14.56 -8.46 -39.89
C VAL A 85 13.25 -8.36 -40.66
N ASP A 86 12.96 -7.18 -41.22
CA ASP A 86 11.69 -6.91 -41.89
C ASP A 86 11.43 -7.84 -43.07
N SER A 87 12.47 -8.22 -43.81
CA SER A 87 12.37 -9.20 -44.89
C SER A 87 12.16 -10.63 -44.36
N LEU A 88 12.86 -10.99 -43.29
CA LEU A 88 12.88 -12.34 -42.72
C LEU A 88 11.58 -12.66 -41.99
N VAL A 89 11.00 -11.69 -41.27
CA VAL A 89 9.70 -11.91 -40.60
C VAL A 89 8.63 -12.29 -41.62
N VAL A 90 8.55 -11.59 -42.75
CA VAL A 90 7.53 -11.87 -43.77
C VAL A 90 7.85 -13.16 -44.56
N ARG A 91 9.14 -13.41 -44.86
CA ARG A 91 9.54 -14.55 -45.70
C ARG A 91 9.53 -15.88 -44.95
N ASN A 92 10.03 -15.89 -43.72
CA ASN A 92 10.27 -17.11 -42.94
C ASN A 92 9.31 -17.24 -41.74
N GLY A 93 8.53 -16.20 -41.45
CA GLY A 93 7.70 -16.18 -40.25
C GLY A 93 6.49 -17.09 -40.33
N VAL A 94 6.11 -17.64 -39.17
CA VAL A 94 4.83 -18.30 -38.96
C VAL A 94 3.73 -17.26 -39.11
N HIS A 95 2.81 -17.55 -40.03
CA HIS A 95 1.69 -16.70 -40.39
C HIS A 95 0.43 -17.09 -39.61
N VAL A 96 -0.25 -16.10 -39.03
CA VAL A 96 -1.50 -16.28 -38.29
C VAL A 96 -2.51 -15.24 -38.76
N GLU A 97 -3.61 -15.68 -39.37
CA GLU A 97 -4.74 -14.81 -39.76
C GLU A 97 -5.54 -14.37 -38.54
N ALA A 98 -6.03 -13.14 -38.56
CA ALA A 98 -6.92 -12.57 -37.54
C ALA A 98 -8.27 -12.19 -38.18
N PRO A 99 -9.38 -12.20 -37.40
CA PRO A 99 -10.66 -11.69 -37.88
C PRO A 99 -10.55 -10.24 -38.34
N VAL A 100 -11.24 -9.85 -39.43
CA VAL A 100 -11.23 -8.49 -39.95
C VAL A 100 -12.01 -7.54 -39.04
N LYS A 101 -11.27 -6.68 -38.32
CA LYS A 101 -11.72 -5.65 -37.36
C LYS A 101 -10.62 -4.59 -37.19
N GLY A 102 -10.96 -3.36 -36.82
CA GLY A 102 -9.97 -2.28 -36.61
C GLY A 102 -8.86 -2.67 -35.63
N ASP A 103 -9.21 -2.83 -34.34
CA ASP A 103 -8.31 -3.47 -33.37
C ASP A 103 -8.50 -4.99 -33.48
N PHE A 104 -7.39 -5.70 -33.71
CA PHE A 104 -7.41 -7.14 -33.94
C PHE A 104 -6.35 -7.88 -33.13
N GLU A 105 -6.67 -9.12 -32.83
CA GLU A 105 -5.84 -10.02 -32.03
C GLU A 105 -5.81 -11.40 -32.69
N ALA A 106 -4.69 -12.08 -32.55
CA ALA A 106 -4.58 -13.50 -32.84
C ALA A 106 -3.64 -14.18 -31.86
N THR A 107 -3.91 -15.45 -31.55
CA THR A 107 -3.02 -16.25 -30.69
C THR A 107 -2.02 -17.03 -31.53
N ILE A 108 -0.74 -16.87 -31.24
CA ILE A 108 0.29 -17.80 -31.71
C ILE A 108 0.54 -18.89 -30.68
N THR A 109 0.79 -20.11 -31.13
CA THR A 109 1.14 -21.27 -30.30
C THR A 109 2.41 -21.95 -30.82
N GLY A 110 2.97 -22.89 -30.06
CA GLY A 110 4.19 -23.61 -30.43
C GLY A 110 5.48 -22.82 -30.26
N LEU A 111 5.46 -21.74 -29.47
CA LEU A 111 6.69 -21.02 -29.14
C LEU A 111 7.63 -21.92 -28.32
N THR A 112 8.93 -21.74 -28.52
CA THR A 112 9.96 -22.22 -27.60
C THR A 112 10.11 -21.23 -26.45
N GLY A 113 10.19 -21.70 -25.21
CA GLY A 113 10.32 -20.85 -24.01
C GLY A 113 11.66 -20.10 -23.93
N ASP A 114 11.68 -19.01 -23.18
CA ASP A 114 12.86 -18.13 -22.98
C ASP A 114 13.53 -17.63 -24.27
N THR A 115 12.76 -17.54 -25.37
CA THR A 115 13.26 -17.32 -26.73
C THR A 115 12.75 -15.98 -27.28
N ILE A 116 13.59 -15.29 -28.04
CA ILE A 116 13.26 -13.96 -28.62
C ILE A 116 12.65 -14.15 -30.02
N TYR A 117 11.58 -13.42 -30.30
CA TYR A 117 10.86 -13.41 -31.56
C TYR A 117 10.64 -11.97 -32.05
N PHE A 118 10.55 -11.82 -33.36
CA PHE A 118 9.90 -10.66 -33.97
C PHE A 118 8.48 -11.00 -34.37
N VAL A 119 7.58 -10.02 -34.24
CA VAL A 119 6.22 -10.04 -34.79
C VAL A 119 6.02 -8.85 -35.71
N LYS A 120 5.26 -9.05 -36.79
CA LYS A 120 4.87 -8.03 -37.75
C LYS A 120 3.41 -8.22 -38.15
N ALA A 121 2.58 -7.22 -37.90
CA ALA A 121 1.19 -7.19 -38.36
C ALA A 121 1.11 -6.89 -39.86
N TYR A 122 0.07 -7.38 -40.54
CA TYR A 122 -0.26 -6.99 -41.91
C TYR A 122 -1.76 -6.76 -42.05
N ALA A 123 -2.13 -5.94 -43.04
CA ALA A 123 -3.50 -5.78 -43.50
C ALA A 123 -3.51 -5.64 -45.02
N ALA A 124 -4.55 -6.21 -45.65
CA ALA A 124 -4.70 -6.23 -47.09
C ALA A 124 -6.10 -5.75 -47.51
N ASN A 125 -6.16 -5.05 -48.64
CA ASN A 125 -7.38 -4.77 -49.38
C ASN A 125 -7.11 -4.90 -50.89
N ASP A 126 -8.08 -4.55 -51.74
CA ASP A 126 -7.93 -4.67 -53.20
C ASP A 126 -6.82 -3.79 -53.81
N ALA A 127 -6.30 -2.81 -53.07
CA ALA A 127 -5.19 -1.98 -53.52
C ALA A 127 -3.82 -2.60 -53.19
N GLY A 128 -3.75 -3.55 -52.26
CA GLY A 128 -2.52 -4.23 -51.88
C GLY A 128 -2.42 -4.57 -50.39
N VAL A 129 -1.21 -4.94 -49.97
CA VAL A 129 -0.87 -5.32 -48.59
C VAL A 129 0.05 -4.27 -47.98
N THR A 130 -0.23 -3.88 -46.76
CA THR A 130 0.68 -3.07 -45.93
C THR A 130 1.11 -3.89 -44.72
N TYR A 131 2.34 -3.67 -44.29
CA TYR A 131 2.91 -4.27 -43.09
C TYR A 131 3.20 -3.20 -42.06
N GLY A 132 3.02 -3.54 -40.80
CA GLY A 132 3.45 -2.70 -39.68
C GLY A 132 4.96 -2.86 -39.43
N GLU A 133 5.45 -2.05 -38.51
CA GLU A 133 6.81 -2.20 -37.98
C GLU A 133 7.00 -3.54 -37.29
N SER A 134 8.22 -4.08 -37.32
CA SER A 134 8.59 -5.27 -36.56
C SER A 134 8.74 -4.93 -35.07
N VAL A 135 8.09 -5.70 -34.20
CA VAL A 135 8.21 -5.57 -32.74
C VAL A 135 8.87 -6.82 -32.18
N LEU A 136 9.83 -6.63 -31.27
CA LEU A 136 10.54 -7.71 -30.60
C LEU A 136 9.85 -8.07 -29.28
N PHE A 137 9.70 -9.37 -29.01
CA PHE A 137 9.23 -9.88 -27.72
C PHE A 137 9.96 -11.18 -27.35
N ARG A 138 9.93 -11.55 -26.06
CA ARG A 138 10.51 -12.79 -25.57
C ARG A 138 9.43 -13.67 -24.98
N SER A 139 9.37 -14.95 -25.39
CA SER A 139 8.53 -15.95 -24.74
C SER A 139 8.98 -16.18 -23.30
N SER A 140 8.04 -16.52 -22.42
CA SER A 140 8.34 -16.67 -21.00
C SER A 140 9.20 -17.90 -20.69
N LYS A 141 9.87 -17.88 -19.55
CA LYS A 141 10.53 -19.05 -18.96
C LYS A 141 9.50 -20.05 -18.43
N LEU A 142 9.87 -21.32 -18.31
CA LEU A 142 9.02 -22.39 -17.73
C LEU A 142 8.97 -22.30 -16.20
N VAL A 143 8.41 -21.20 -15.69
CA VAL A 143 8.37 -20.86 -14.25
C VAL A 143 6.94 -20.61 -13.77
N PRO A 144 6.70 -20.63 -12.45
CA PRO A 144 5.46 -20.13 -11.86
C PRO A 144 5.14 -18.68 -12.28
N PRO A 145 3.91 -18.20 -12.02
CA PRO A 145 3.54 -16.82 -12.31
C PRO A 145 4.37 -15.81 -11.51
N VAL A 146 4.22 -14.52 -11.81
CA VAL A 146 4.71 -13.41 -10.98
C VAL A 146 3.50 -12.64 -10.48
N VAL A 147 3.45 -12.43 -9.18
CA VAL A 147 2.31 -11.82 -8.48
C VAL A 147 2.80 -10.80 -7.47
N MET A 148 2.06 -9.71 -7.33
CA MET A 148 2.30 -8.66 -6.34
C MET A 148 1.00 -8.28 -5.63
N LEU A 149 1.14 -7.59 -4.51
CA LEU A 149 0.04 -7.08 -3.68
C LEU A 149 0.27 -5.58 -3.45
N ALA A 150 -0.81 -4.81 -3.39
CA ALA A 150 -0.73 -3.41 -3.00
C ALA A 150 -0.14 -3.28 -1.59
N LYS A 151 0.72 -2.28 -1.35
CA LYS A 151 1.35 -2.13 -0.02
C LYS A 151 0.38 -1.66 1.07
N GLU A 152 -0.82 -1.25 0.68
CA GLU A 152 -1.85 -0.72 1.57
C GLU A 152 -3.17 -1.46 1.34
N TYR A 153 -3.99 -1.47 2.39
CA TYR A 153 -5.35 -2.03 2.36
C TYR A 153 -6.35 -0.96 2.78
N ILE A 154 -7.60 -1.13 2.35
CA ILE A 154 -8.70 -0.28 2.81
C ILE A 154 -9.44 -1.04 3.90
N ASN A 155 -9.48 -0.48 5.10
CA ASN A 155 -10.32 -1.02 6.17
C ASN A 155 -11.80 -0.69 5.90
N ILE A 156 -12.66 -1.71 5.95
CA ILE A 156 -14.11 -1.59 6.00
C ILE A 156 -14.59 -1.98 7.40
N GLY A 157 -14.84 -0.98 8.26
CA GLY A 157 -15.32 -1.17 9.62
C GLY A 157 -14.20 -1.58 10.60
N ASP A 158 -14.48 -2.55 11.48
CA ASP A 158 -13.55 -2.97 12.53
C ASP A 158 -12.99 -4.39 12.32
N SER A 159 -13.34 -5.06 11.21
CA SER A 159 -13.01 -6.48 11.00
C SER A 159 -12.91 -6.94 9.53
N ALA A 160 -12.84 -6.03 8.56
CA ALA A 160 -12.71 -6.41 7.15
C ALA A 160 -11.74 -5.50 6.38
N ALA A 161 -10.92 -6.10 5.52
CA ALA A 161 -9.96 -5.37 4.69
C ALA A 161 -10.21 -5.67 3.22
N VAL A 162 -10.21 -4.62 2.39
CA VAL A 162 -10.13 -4.75 0.94
C VAL A 162 -8.67 -4.79 0.53
N ILE A 163 -8.31 -5.85 -0.19
CA ILE A 163 -6.95 -6.12 -0.63
C ILE A 163 -6.93 -6.23 -2.15
N THR A 164 -5.96 -5.56 -2.77
CA THR A 164 -5.75 -5.59 -4.21
C THR A 164 -4.45 -6.31 -4.53
N GLY A 165 -4.54 -7.32 -5.41
CA GLY A 165 -3.41 -8.04 -5.97
C GLY A 165 -3.34 -7.89 -7.49
N GLU A 166 -2.22 -8.31 -8.07
CA GLU A 166 -2.02 -8.34 -9.52
C GLU A 166 -1.10 -9.49 -9.92
N VAL A 167 -1.52 -10.23 -10.95
CA VAL A 167 -0.64 -11.13 -11.70
C VAL A 167 0.02 -10.34 -12.82
N THR A 168 1.30 -9.98 -12.66
CA THR A 168 2.04 -9.16 -13.63
C THR A 168 2.61 -9.99 -14.79
N ALA A 169 2.84 -11.29 -14.57
CA ALA A 169 3.19 -12.24 -15.62
C ALA A 169 2.64 -13.63 -15.31
N VAL A 170 2.09 -14.30 -16.33
CA VAL A 170 1.56 -15.67 -16.20
C VAL A 170 2.65 -16.72 -16.03
N GLY A 171 3.91 -16.39 -16.34
CA GLY A 171 5.03 -17.31 -16.30
C GLY A 171 5.03 -18.27 -17.49
N GLY A 172 5.39 -19.53 -17.25
CA GLY A 172 5.58 -20.51 -18.31
C GLY A 172 4.32 -21.08 -18.95
N ASP A 173 3.15 -20.89 -18.32
CA ASP A 173 1.86 -21.38 -18.80
C ASP A 173 0.73 -20.45 -18.32
N VAL A 174 -0.47 -20.68 -18.83
CA VAL A 174 -1.67 -19.98 -18.36
C VAL A 174 -1.90 -20.19 -16.86
N VAL A 175 -2.42 -19.16 -16.19
CA VAL A 175 -2.77 -19.24 -14.78
C VAL A 175 -4.04 -20.08 -14.62
N THR A 176 -4.02 -21.02 -13.67
CA THR A 176 -5.13 -21.94 -13.38
C THR A 176 -5.89 -21.55 -12.12
N GLU A 177 -5.30 -20.73 -11.25
CA GLU A 177 -5.93 -20.17 -10.06
C GLU A 177 -5.14 -18.95 -9.59
N ARG A 178 -5.80 -17.87 -9.20
CA ARG A 178 -5.22 -16.72 -8.49
C ARG A 178 -6.11 -16.29 -7.33
N GLY A 179 -5.56 -15.57 -6.37
CA GLY A 179 -6.36 -15.07 -5.26
C GLY A 179 -5.55 -14.47 -4.12
N LEU A 180 -6.16 -14.43 -2.94
CA LEU A 180 -5.53 -13.99 -1.70
C LEU A 180 -5.47 -15.16 -0.72
N VAL A 181 -4.40 -15.24 0.04
CA VAL A 181 -4.20 -16.20 1.12
C VAL A 181 -3.73 -15.46 2.37
N TRP A 182 -4.22 -15.87 3.54
CA TRP A 182 -3.86 -15.23 4.81
C TRP A 182 -3.79 -16.22 5.97
N SER A 183 -3.02 -15.84 6.98
CA SER A 183 -2.84 -16.58 8.23
C SER A 183 -2.45 -15.62 9.36
N THR A 184 -2.47 -16.10 10.61
CA THR A 184 -1.86 -15.42 11.75
C THR A 184 -0.36 -15.76 11.90
N HIS A 185 0.18 -16.57 11.00
CA HIS A 185 1.60 -16.89 10.89
C HIS A 185 2.17 -16.28 9.61
N GLU A 186 3.47 -15.98 9.65
CA GLU A 186 4.19 -15.41 8.50
C GLU A 186 4.21 -16.37 7.31
N ASN A 187 4.29 -15.81 6.11
CA ASN A 187 4.39 -16.53 4.84
C ASN A 187 3.23 -17.52 4.60
N PRO A 188 1.95 -17.09 4.65
CA PRO A 188 0.83 -17.96 4.37
C PRO A 188 0.93 -18.62 2.98
N GLU A 189 0.51 -19.87 2.91
CA GLU A 189 0.51 -20.69 1.68
C GLU A 189 -0.91 -21.05 1.28
N VAL A 190 -1.13 -21.51 0.04
CA VAL A 190 -2.48 -21.84 -0.50
C VAL A 190 -3.26 -22.94 0.26
N THR A 191 -2.66 -23.54 1.28
CA THR A 191 -3.27 -24.47 2.25
C THR A 191 -3.89 -23.76 3.47
N ASP A 192 -3.55 -22.50 3.73
CA ASP A 192 -4.16 -21.65 4.75
C ASP A 192 -5.54 -21.11 4.30
N GLN A 193 -6.07 -20.12 5.04
CA GLN A 193 -7.29 -19.43 4.66
C GLN A 193 -7.09 -18.68 3.34
N LYS A 194 -7.98 -18.88 2.37
CA LYS A 194 -7.84 -18.25 1.05
C LYS A 194 -9.16 -17.93 0.39
N VAL A 195 -9.10 -17.00 -0.56
CA VAL A 195 -10.17 -16.71 -1.51
C VAL A 195 -9.65 -16.84 -2.94
N LYS A 196 -10.42 -17.51 -3.81
CA LYS A 196 -10.08 -17.76 -5.21
C LYS A 196 -10.78 -16.72 -6.09
N LEU A 197 -10.01 -16.03 -6.94
CA LEU A 197 -10.43 -14.83 -7.68
C LEU A 197 -10.21 -14.93 -9.20
N GLY A 198 -10.18 -16.16 -9.72
CA GLY A 198 -10.16 -16.45 -11.16
C GLY A 198 -8.85 -17.03 -11.68
N THR A 199 -8.63 -16.89 -12.99
CA THR A 199 -7.56 -17.57 -13.74
C THR A 199 -6.77 -16.63 -14.66
N ASP A 200 -7.11 -15.35 -14.69
CA ASP A 200 -6.59 -14.43 -15.71
C ASP A 200 -5.35 -13.66 -15.24
N GLN A 201 -4.60 -13.09 -16.18
CA GLN A 201 -3.56 -12.10 -15.88
C GLN A 201 -4.20 -10.76 -15.45
N GLY A 202 -3.46 -9.94 -14.71
CA GLY A 202 -3.86 -8.57 -14.35
C GLY A 202 -4.37 -8.44 -12.91
N SER A 203 -5.02 -7.33 -12.61
CA SER A 203 -5.45 -6.97 -11.26
C SER A 203 -6.68 -7.76 -10.79
N PHE A 204 -6.77 -7.94 -9.48
CA PHE A 204 -7.94 -8.47 -8.76
C PHE A 204 -8.03 -7.82 -7.38
N THR A 205 -9.25 -7.70 -6.86
CA THR A 205 -9.52 -7.10 -5.55
C THR A 205 -10.62 -7.91 -4.87
N ASP A 206 -10.47 -8.16 -3.57
CA ASP A 206 -11.55 -8.73 -2.76
C ASP A 206 -11.44 -8.30 -1.29
N THR A 207 -12.50 -8.56 -0.53
CA THR A 207 -12.60 -8.31 0.90
C THR A 207 -12.27 -9.57 1.69
N ILE A 208 -11.38 -9.47 2.67
CA ILE A 208 -11.18 -10.50 3.69
C ILE A 208 -12.08 -10.16 4.89
N PRO A 209 -13.15 -10.94 5.15
CA PRO A 209 -14.10 -10.63 6.21
C PRO A 209 -13.69 -11.25 7.56
N SER A 210 -14.34 -10.79 8.63
CA SER A 210 -14.34 -11.44 9.96
C SER A 210 -12.96 -11.58 10.61
N LEU A 211 -12.09 -10.60 10.40
CA LEU A 211 -10.79 -10.51 11.07
C LEU A 211 -10.95 -9.99 12.50
N LEU A 212 -10.26 -10.61 13.45
CA LEU A 212 -10.34 -10.23 14.85
C LEU A 212 -9.47 -8.99 15.13
N THR A 213 -9.92 -8.15 16.07
CA THR A 213 -9.11 -7.02 16.54
C THR A 213 -7.94 -7.49 17.40
N PHE A 214 -6.87 -6.70 17.41
CA PHE A 214 -5.58 -7.02 18.05
C PHE A 214 -4.95 -8.35 17.59
N VAL A 215 -5.32 -8.85 16.42
CA VAL A 215 -4.70 -10.01 15.80
C VAL A 215 -3.97 -9.55 14.55
N LYS A 216 -2.68 -9.92 14.48
CA LYS A 216 -1.83 -9.68 13.32
C LYS A 216 -2.10 -10.76 12.28
N TYR A 217 -2.50 -10.35 11.09
CA TYR A 217 -2.69 -11.21 9.93
C TYR A 217 -1.63 -10.91 8.88
N TYR A 218 -1.10 -11.96 8.28
CA TYR A 218 -0.21 -11.89 7.13
C TYR A 218 -1.01 -12.29 5.90
N VAL A 219 -1.01 -11.45 4.88
CA VAL A 219 -1.78 -11.65 3.64
C VAL A 219 -0.82 -11.68 2.46
N ARG A 220 -0.99 -12.65 1.55
CA ARG A 220 -0.26 -12.72 0.28
C ARG A 220 -1.25 -12.87 -0.87
N ALA A 221 -0.89 -12.29 -2.01
CA ALA A 221 -1.52 -12.60 -3.28
C ALA A 221 -0.83 -13.85 -3.82
N TYR A 222 -1.58 -14.77 -4.42
CA TYR A 222 -1.03 -15.99 -5.00
C TYR A 222 -1.55 -16.22 -6.42
N ALA A 223 -0.76 -16.95 -7.21
CA ALA A 223 -1.15 -17.43 -8.53
C ALA A 223 -0.51 -18.78 -8.82
N ILE A 224 -1.24 -19.65 -9.53
CA ILE A 224 -0.85 -21.03 -9.83
C ILE A 224 -0.85 -21.22 -11.34
N ASN A 225 0.18 -21.86 -11.88
CA ASN A 225 0.18 -22.44 -13.22
C ASN A 225 0.75 -23.88 -13.15
N ARG A 226 0.89 -24.57 -14.30
CA ARG A 226 1.42 -25.96 -14.31
C ARG A 226 2.84 -26.11 -13.75
N PHE A 227 3.61 -25.02 -13.67
CA PHE A 227 4.99 -25.01 -13.16
C PHE A 227 5.08 -24.69 -11.68
N GLY A 228 3.97 -24.31 -11.03
CA GLY A 228 3.89 -24.17 -9.57
C GLY A 228 3.07 -22.97 -9.11
N THR A 229 3.23 -22.66 -7.83
CA THR A 229 2.56 -21.55 -7.14
C THR A 229 3.56 -20.43 -6.87
N ALA A 230 3.16 -19.21 -7.19
CA ALA A 230 3.88 -18.00 -6.82
C ALA A 230 3.08 -17.20 -5.79
N TYR A 231 3.81 -16.45 -4.97
CA TYR A 231 3.25 -15.60 -3.93
C TYR A 231 3.91 -14.23 -3.95
N SER A 232 3.16 -13.18 -3.63
CA SER A 232 3.70 -11.84 -3.43
C SER A 232 4.54 -11.75 -2.16
N GLU A 233 5.17 -10.60 -1.92
CA GLU A 233 5.55 -10.20 -0.56
C GLU A 233 4.32 -10.18 0.36
N GLN A 234 4.52 -10.44 1.65
CA GLN A 234 3.43 -10.42 2.62
C GLN A 234 3.05 -8.99 3.03
N LEU A 235 1.76 -8.74 3.14
CA LEU A 235 1.19 -7.54 3.75
C LEU A 235 0.74 -7.89 5.17
N VAL A 236 1.10 -7.04 6.14
CA VAL A 236 0.64 -7.18 7.53
C VAL A 236 -0.62 -6.34 7.73
N VAL A 237 -1.67 -6.97 8.24
CA VAL A 237 -2.98 -6.35 8.51
C VAL A 237 -3.31 -6.56 9.98
N ILE A 238 -3.73 -5.49 10.65
CA ILE A 238 -4.20 -5.53 12.05
C ILE A 238 -5.39 -4.58 12.21
N PHE A 239 -6.43 -5.05 12.89
CA PHE A 239 -7.59 -4.23 13.23
C PHE A 239 -7.50 -3.79 14.68
N LEU A 240 -7.69 -2.50 14.91
CA LEU A 240 -7.66 -1.91 16.25
C LEU A 240 -9.01 -1.27 16.53
N PRO A 241 -9.61 -1.53 17.70
CA PRO A 241 -10.74 -0.72 18.16
C PRO A 241 -10.27 0.73 18.41
N PRO A 242 -11.19 1.70 18.50
CA PRO A 242 -10.84 3.09 18.81
C PRO A 242 -10.23 3.27 20.22
N SER A 243 -10.54 2.35 21.14
CA SER A 243 -10.05 2.38 22.52
C SER A 243 -9.88 0.96 23.08
N PHE A 244 -9.10 0.88 24.16
CA PHE A 244 -8.95 -0.28 25.02
C PHE A 244 -9.61 0.02 26.38
N THR A 245 -10.54 -0.83 26.82
CA THR A 245 -11.15 -0.76 28.15
C THR A 245 -10.42 -1.71 29.09
N ASP A 246 -9.82 -1.21 30.16
CA ASP A 246 -9.16 -2.04 31.16
C ASP A 246 -10.22 -2.81 31.98
N PRO A 247 -10.23 -4.16 31.94
CA PRO A 247 -11.27 -4.94 32.60
C PRO A 247 -11.22 -4.86 34.14
N ARG A 248 -10.12 -4.34 34.72
CA ARG A 248 -9.94 -4.27 36.17
C ARG A 248 -10.69 -3.10 36.80
N ASP A 249 -10.93 -2.03 36.06
CA ASP A 249 -11.61 -0.83 36.57
C ASP A 249 -12.55 -0.13 35.57
N GLY A 250 -12.64 -0.61 34.33
CA GLY A 250 -13.51 -0.05 33.30
C GLY A 250 -12.96 1.24 32.66
N GLU A 251 -11.72 1.64 32.98
CA GLU A 251 -11.13 2.83 32.39
C GLU A 251 -10.82 2.61 30.90
N GLU A 252 -11.26 3.55 30.06
CA GLU A 252 -11.03 3.49 28.62
C GLU A 252 -9.83 4.33 28.19
N TYR A 253 -8.96 3.75 27.38
CA TYR A 253 -7.76 4.41 26.85
C TYR A 253 -7.87 4.45 25.33
N THR A 254 -7.74 5.63 24.73
CA THR A 254 -7.58 5.73 23.28
C THR A 254 -6.29 5.03 22.86
N ILE A 255 -6.36 4.26 21.77
CA ILE A 255 -5.21 3.51 21.25
C ILE A 255 -4.95 3.86 19.80
N LYS A 256 -3.70 3.78 19.38
CA LYS A 256 -3.32 4.03 17.99
C LYS A 256 -2.06 3.27 17.63
N GLN A 257 -2.00 2.82 16.38
CA GLN A 257 -0.80 2.19 15.85
C GLN A 257 0.24 3.26 15.50
N TYR A 258 1.47 3.05 15.97
CA TYR A 258 2.64 3.82 15.56
C TYR A 258 3.73 2.83 15.16
N GLY A 259 4.05 2.79 13.86
CA GLY A 259 4.96 1.78 13.31
C GLY A 259 4.39 0.39 13.53
N ASN A 260 5.17 -0.48 14.19
CA ASN A 260 4.82 -1.88 14.39
C ASN A 260 4.08 -2.17 15.70
N ALA A 261 3.81 -1.15 16.50
CA ALA A 261 3.26 -1.32 17.84
C ALA A 261 2.00 -0.48 18.07
N VAL A 262 1.12 -0.99 18.93
CA VAL A 262 -0.11 -0.33 19.35
C VAL A 262 0.12 0.37 20.68
N TRP A 263 -0.09 1.68 20.73
CA TRP A 263 0.16 2.48 21.93
C TRP A 263 -1.15 2.94 22.55
N MET A 264 -1.20 2.97 23.88
CA MET A 264 -2.12 3.87 24.58
C MET A 264 -1.69 5.31 24.34
N THR A 265 -2.60 6.18 23.93
CA THR A 265 -2.29 7.61 23.69
C THR A 265 -2.67 8.50 24.87
N GLN A 266 -2.99 7.91 26.03
CA GLN A 266 -3.31 8.62 27.27
C GLN A 266 -2.49 8.09 28.44
N ASN A 267 -2.25 8.95 29.43
CA ASN A 267 -1.52 8.55 30.64
C ASN A 267 -2.31 7.45 31.35
N PHE A 268 -1.62 6.35 31.68
CA PHE A 268 -2.26 5.26 32.40
C PHE A 268 -2.72 5.72 33.78
N ARG A 269 -3.90 5.28 34.21
CA ARG A 269 -4.56 5.82 35.40
C ARG A 269 -5.23 4.75 36.28
N HIS A 270 -4.93 3.48 36.07
CA HIS A 270 -5.43 2.44 36.97
C HIS A 270 -4.86 2.62 38.38
N ILE A 271 -5.74 2.61 39.38
CA ILE A 271 -5.36 2.63 40.79
C ILE A 271 -5.74 1.29 41.41
N PRO A 272 -4.76 0.37 41.63
CA PRO A 272 -4.97 -0.84 42.39
C PRO A 272 -5.41 -0.58 43.83
N ALA A 273 -5.93 -1.62 44.51
CA ALA A 273 -6.39 -1.52 45.89
C ALA A 273 -5.31 -1.11 46.91
N THR A 274 -4.03 -1.28 46.57
CA THR A 274 -2.89 -0.95 47.44
C THR A 274 -1.79 -0.19 46.69
N GLY A 275 -1.02 0.60 47.44
CA GLY A 275 0.14 1.34 46.94
C GLY A 275 -0.11 2.82 46.64
N PHE A 276 -1.36 3.28 46.67
CA PHE A 276 -1.66 4.71 46.51
C PHE A 276 -1.06 5.53 47.66
N GLY A 277 -0.32 6.59 47.31
CA GLY A 277 0.44 7.44 48.25
C GLY A 277 1.85 6.93 48.60
N THR A 278 2.23 5.72 48.17
CA THR A 278 3.54 5.10 48.50
C THR A 278 4.32 4.62 47.28
N GLU A 279 3.64 4.03 46.31
CA GLU A 279 4.20 3.51 45.06
C GLU A 279 3.61 4.19 43.83
N MET A 280 2.54 4.97 44.02
CA MET A 280 1.84 5.70 42.98
C MET A 280 1.11 6.90 43.55
N TRP A 281 0.91 7.91 42.72
CA TRP A 281 0.29 9.19 43.10
C TRP A 281 -0.50 9.77 41.94
N MET A 282 -1.22 10.84 42.20
CA MET A 282 -1.88 11.65 41.19
C MET A 282 -1.62 13.12 41.52
N GLN A 283 -1.38 13.92 40.48
CA GLN A 283 -1.10 15.34 40.64
C GLN A 283 -2.21 16.06 41.41
N ASP A 284 -1.80 17.00 42.27
CA ASP A 284 -2.71 17.81 43.11
C ASP A 284 -3.59 16.97 44.07
N TYR A 285 -3.08 15.82 44.55
CA TYR A 285 -3.72 15.03 45.59
C TYR A 285 -2.70 14.47 46.59
N ASN A 286 -2.76 14.96 47.83
CA ASN A 286 -1.85 14.58 48.92
C ASN A 286 -2.43 13.49 49.85
N GLY A 287 -3.63 12.99 49.57
CA GLY A 287 -4.25 11.93 50.35
C GLY A 287 -3.73 10.54 49.98
N THR A 288 -4.21 9.52 50.69
CA THR A 288 -3.86 8.11 50.46
C THR A 288 -5.03 7.27 49.96
N ASP A 289 -6.22 7.86 49.79
CA ASP A 289 -7.42 7.17 49.31
C ASP A 289 -7.50 7.25 47.78
N GLY A 290 -7.27 6.11 47.12
CA GLY A 290 -7.33 6.02 45.67
C GLY A 290 -8.72 6.30 45.08
N GLY A 291 -9.80 5.98 45.80
CA GLY A 291 -11.17 6.25 45.37
C GLY A 291 -11.51 7.74 45.39
N GLU A 292 -11.03 8.47 46.40
CA GLU A 292 -11.13 9.94 46.42
C GLU A 292 -10.24 10.59 45.37
N ALA A 293 -9.03 10.04 45.12
CA ALA A 293 -8.14 10.54 44.08
C ALA A 293 -8.80 10.52 42.69
N LYS A 294 -9.57 9.47 42.36
CA LYS A 294 -10.30 9.36 41.08
C LYS A 294 -11.29 10.49 40.82
N LYS A 295 -11.79 11.16 41.87
CA LYS A 295 -12.74 12.29 41.72
C LYS A 295 -12.05 13.60 41.34
N ASN A 296 -10.72 13.66 41.39
CA ASN A 296 -9.97 14.84 41.03
C ASN A 296 -10.08 15.09 39.52
N LYS A 297 -10.25 16.37 39.15
CA LYS A 297 -10.36 16.80 37.75
C LYS A 297 -9.17 16.41 36.87
N TYR A 298 -7.98 16.20 37.44
CA TYR A 298 -6.77 15.81 36.70
C TYR A 298 -6.66 14.30 36.45
N TYR A 299 -7.53 13.46 37.02
CA TYR A 299 -7.44 12.01 36.91
C TYR A 299 -7.49 11.52 35.45
N HIS A 300 -8.47 12.00 34.66
CA HIS A 300 -8.59 11.61 33.25
C HIS A 300 -7.65 12.37 32.31
N GLU A 301 -7.15 13.55 32.70
CA GLU A 301 -6.30 14.39 31.86
C GLU A 301 -4.80 14.03 32.00
N TYR A 302 -4.32 13.82 33.22
CA TYR A 302 -2.89 13.58 33.49
C TYR A 302 -2.60 12.16 33.99
N GLY A 303 -3.62 11.38 34.34
CA GLY A 303 -3.45 10.03 34.86
C GLY A 303 -2.70 9.96 36.18
N CYS A 304 -2.07 8.82 36.44
CA CYS A 304 -1.30 8.59 37.66
C CYS A 304 0.21 8.57 37.39
N LEU A 305 0.97 8.80 38.45
CA LEU A 305 2.42 8.74 38.49
C LEU A 305 2.83 7.49 39.27
N TYR A 306 3.68 6.65 38.71
CA TYR A 306 4.03 5.34 39.26
C TYR A 306 5.53 5.28 39.52
N THR A 307 5.92 4.64 40.63
CA THR A 307 7.28 4.08 40.76
C THR A 307 7.54 3.08 39.64
N TYR A 308 8.80 2.83 39.31
CA TYR A 308 9.15 1.93 38.22
C TYR A 308 8.62 0.50 38.43
N ASP A 309 8.85 -0.08 39.60
CA ASP A 309 8.40 -1.45 39.90
C ASP A 309 6.87 -1.55 39.82
N LYS A 310 6.16 -0.51 40.28
CA LYS A 310 4.70 -0.45 40.15
C LYS A 310 4.27 -0.31 38.70
N ALA A 311 4.93 0.52 37.90
CA ALA A 311 4.67 0.68 36.47
C ALA A 311 4.81 -0.64 35.71
N VAL A 312 5.80 -1.47 36.05
CA VAL A 312 5.93 -2.81 35.45
C VAL A 312 4.80 -3.72 35.93
N ALA A 313 4.49 -3.73 37.22
CA ALA A 313 3.51 -4.64 37.81
C ALA A 313 2.05 -4.38 37.41
N VAL A 314 1.69 -3.14 37.07
CA VAL A 314 0.29 -2.75 36.78
C VAL A 314 -0.08 -2.78 35.30
N ALA A 315 0.85 -3.18 34.42
CA ALA A 315 0.57 -3.34 32.99
C ALA A 315 -0.65 -4.25 32.75
N PRO A 316 -1.63 -3.85 31.93
CA PRO A 316 -2.76 -4.71 31.59
C PRO A 316 -2.31 -5.97 30.86
N ALA A 317 -3.10 -7.04 30.92
CA ALA A 317 -2.78 -8.28 30.20
C ALA A 317 -2.67 -8.04 28.69
N GLY A 318 -1.59 -8.54 28.08
CA GLY A 318 -1.29 -8.30 26.66
C GLY A 318 -0.69 -6.93 26.35
N TRP A 319 -0.37 -6.14 27.37
CA TRP A 319 0.33 -4.86 27.25
C TRP A 319 1.59 -4.88 28.12
N HIS A 320 2.62 -4.15 27.72
CA HIS A 320 3.86 -3.99 28.48
C HIS A 320 4.30 -2.53 28.54
N LEU A 321 5.11 -2.19 29.55
CA LEU A 321 5.67 -0.85 29.71
C LEU A 321 6.59 -0.56 28.51
N ALA A 322 6.27 0.50 27.76
CA ALA A 322 6.98 0.89 26.55
C ALA A 322 8.50 0.88 26.75
N THR A 323 9.20 0.01 26.05
CA THR A 323 10.65 -0.14 26.12
C THR A 323 11.38 1.07 25.54
N ASP A 324 12.67 1.18 25.81
CA ASP A 324 13.49 2.26 25.27
C ASP A 324 13.52 2.24 23.74
N GLU A 325 13.62 1.05 23.14
CA GLU A 325 13.61 0.86 21.69
C GLU A 325 12.27 1.24 21.05
N GLU A 326 11.14 0.88 21.66
CA GLU A 326 9.81 1.27 21.16
C GLU A 326 9.61 2.80 21.18
N TRP A 327 10.05 3.47 22.25
CA TRP A 327 10.05 4.94 22.29
C TRP A 327 10.91 5.54 21.17
N LYS A 328 12.08 4.97 20.86
CA LYS A 328 12.92 5.44 19.76
C LYS A 328 12.24 5.25 18.40
N GLN A 329 11.58 4.13 18.19
CA GLN A 329 10.82 3.88 16.96
C GLN A 329 9.68 4.89 16.79
N LEU A 330 8.96 5.21 17.87
CA LEU A 330 7.93 6.24 17.87
C LEU A 330 8.51 7.63 17.56
N GLU A 331 9.64 8.00 18.15
CA GLU A 331 10.30 9.28 17.92
C GLU A 331 10.83 9.43 16.49
N ILE A 332 11.31 8.36 15.86
CA ILE A 332 11.71 8.35 14.45
C ILE A 332 10.54 8.72 13.53
N LEU A 333 9.32 8.31 13.86
CA LEU A 333 8.11 8.69 13.11
C LEU A 333 7.83 10.19 13.15
N THR A 334 8.37 10.93 14.13
CA THR A 334 8.24 12.39 14.20
C THR A 334 9.16 13.12 13.22
N GLY A 335 10.20 12.44 12.72
CA GLY A 335 11.24 12.97 11.84
C GLY A 335 12.68 12.80 12.35
N LEU A 336 12.90 12.18 13.52
CA LEU A 336 14.26 11.88 14.01
C LEU A 336 14.94 10.82 13.14
N THR A 337 16.23 10.98 12.91
CA THR A 337 17.08 9.91 12.41
C THR A 337 17.34 8.87 13.50
N ARG A 338 17.70 7.63 13.09
CA ARG A 338 18.07 6.60 14.07
C ARG A 338 19.21 7.04 14.99
N LYS A 339 20.19 7.77 14.45
CA LYS A 339 21.33 8.30 15.21
C LYS A 339 20.87 9.26 16.31
N GLU A 340 20.02 10.23 15.98
CA GLU A 340 19.48 11.17 16.97
C GLU A 340 18.59 10.47 18.02
N ALA A 341 17.85 9.43 17.60
CA ALA A 341 17.08 8.60 18.50
C ALA A 341 17.95 7.68 19.38
N ASP A 342 19.23 7.48 19.09
CA ASP A 342 20.13 6.70 19.95
C ASP A 342 20.90 7.56 20.96
N ASP A 343 20.95 8.87 20.74
CA ASP A 343 21.62 9.80 21.65
C ASP A 343 20.99 9.76 23.07
N VAL A 344 21.84 9.98 24.07
CA VAL A 344 21.49 10.15 25.48
C VAL A 344 21.39 11.63 25.82
N GLU A 345 20.79 11.93 26.96
CA GLU A 345 20.53 13.28 27.43
C GLU A 345 19.61 14.06 26.48
N TRP A 346 19.91 15.32 26.20
CA TRP A 346 19.14 16.17 25.32
C TRP A 346 19.30 15.75 23.85
N ARG A 347 18.17 15.52 23.18
CA ARG A 347 18.15 15.01 21.81
C ARG A 347 16.92 15.45 21.01
N GLY A 348 17.05 15.33 19.69
CA GLY A 348 15.99 15.56 18.73
C GLY A 348 15.62 17.05 18.54
N GLY A 349 14.55 17.26 17.75
CA GLY A 349 14.01 18.59 17.46
C GLY A 349 12.61 18.59 16.84
N SER A 350 11.99 17.42 16.63
CA SER A 350 10.64 17.25 16.06
C SER A 350 9.63 16.58 17.00
N ASN A 351 10.05 16.23 18.22
CA ASN A 351 9.21 15.50 19.18
C ASN A 351 8.09 16.35 19.79
N GLU A 352 8.00 17.63 19.44
CA GLU A 352 6.81 18.46 19.69
C GLU A 352 5.53 17.80 19.15
N LYS A 353 5.62 17.05 18.06
CA LYS A 353 4.50 16.32 17.43
C LYS A 353 3.85 15.25 18.33
N LEU A 354 4.60 14.72 19.31
CA LEU A 354 4.10 13.73 20.27
C LEU A 354 3.32 14.38 21.44
N LYS A 355 3.45 15.69 21.61
CA LYS A 355 2.82 16.45 22.70
C LYS A 355 1.34 16.60 22.48
N SER A 356 0.60 16.75 23.58
CA SER A 356 -0.81 17.11 23.52
C SER A 356 -1.01 18.60 23.21
N ASN A 357 -2.25 18.99 22.93
CA ASN A 357 -2.65 20.40 22.77
C ASN A 357 -2.58 21.24 24.06
N LEU A 358 -2.10 20.67 25.18
CA LEU A 358 -1.86 21.41 26.43
C LEU A 358 -0.50 22.13 26.41
N TRP A 359 0.37 21.78 25.47
CA TRP A 359 1.66 22.44 25.31
C TRP A 359 1.55 23.65 24.38
N PRO A 360 2.33 24.72 24.63
CA PRO A 360 2.52 25.75 23.63
C PRO A 360 3.36 25.19 22.48
N GLY A 361 2.88 25.31 21.25
CA GLY A 361 3.58 24.77 20.08
C GLY A 361 2.72 24.78 18.80
N GLN A 362 3.36 24.85 17.63
CA GLN A 362 2.66 24.82 16.35
C GLN A 362 2.30 23.40 15.90
N GLU A 363 3.07 22.40 16.31
CA GLU A 363 2.87 21.00 15.92
C GLU A 363 2.37 20.11 17.07
N SER A 364 2.07 20.71 18.23
CA SER A 364 1.45 19.99 19.34
C SER A 364 0.12 19.37 18.89
N GLY A 365 -0.11 18.10 19.24
CA GLY A 365 -1.29 17.32 18.87
C GLY A 365 -1.21 16.66 17.49
N ALA A 366 -0.21 16.95 16.65
CA ALA A 366 -0.16 16.47 15.27
C ALA A 366 -0.20 14.94 15.12
N MET A 367 0.35 14.19 16.08
CA MET A 367 0.33 12.72 16.05
C MET A 367 -0.76 12.10 16.93
N GLU A 368 -1.49 12.90 17.72
CA GLU A 368 -2.52 12.45 18.67
C GLU A 368 -1.99 11.45 19.73
N PHE A 369 -0.68 11.48 20.03
CA PHE A 369 -0.04 10.64 21.05
C PHE A 369 -0.22 11.19 22.49
N ASN A 370 -0.54 12.48 22.58
CA ASN A 370 -0.95 13.24 23.76
C ASN A 370 0.00 13.13 24.98
N ILE A 371 1.30 13.36 24.81
CA ILE A 371 2.17 13.59 25.97
C ILE A 371 1.67 14.82 26.73
N HIS A 372 1.18 14.62 27.95
CA HIS A 372 0.71 15.69 28.83
C HIS A 372 1.83 16.15 29.79
N PRO A 373 1.89 17.45 30.16
CA PRO A 373 2.85 17.98 31.12
C PRO A 373 2.49 17.56 32.56
N GLY A 374 2.50 16.26 32.82
CA GLY A 374 2.04 15.65 34.06
C GLY A 374 3.01 15.75 35.23
N GLY A 375 4.19 16.37 35.06
CA GLY A 375 5.19 16.48 36.11
C GLY A 375 5.65 15.13 36.67
N LYS A 376 6.18 15.15 37.89
CA LYS A 376 6.65 13.96 38.61
C LYS A 376 6.35 14.04 40.12
N GLN A 377 6.52 12.92 40.80
CA GLN A 377 6.49 12.82 42.25
C GLN A 377 7.85 12.32 42.76
N TRP A 378 8.47 13.05 43.69
CA TRP A 378 9.82 12.70 44.16
C TRP A 378 9.81 11.72 45.34
N CYS A 379 9.81 10.40 45.06
CA CYS A 379 10.01 9.32 46.04
C CYS A 379 9.21 9.45 47.35
N GLY A 380 7.88 9.63 47.26
CA GLY A 380 7.04 9.86 48.45
C GLY A 380 7.10 11.29 49.01
N GLY A 381 7.90 12.17 48.40
CA GLY A 381 8.00 13.60 48.70
C GLY A 381 7.11 14.51 47.84
N ALA A 382 7.63 15.67 47.44
CA ALA A 382 6.84 16.70 46.76
C ALA A 382 6.54 16.37 45.29
N PHE A 383 5.39 16.84 44.82
CA PHE A 383 5.10 16.96 43.40
C PHE A 383 5.93 18.09 42.79
N GLN A 384 6.43 17.87 41.57
CA GLN A 384 7.29 18.82 40.86
C GLN A 384 6.87 18.91 39.39
N ASP A 385 7.13 20.09 38.80
CA ASP A 385 7.05 20.34 37.37
C ASP A 385 5.67 20.09 36.72
N PHE A 386 4.59 20.10 37.52
CA PHE A 386 3.23 19.95 37.03
C PHE A 386 2.86 21.08 36.08
N GLN A 387 2.27 20.74 34.94
CA GLN A 387 1.90 21.66 33.84
C GLN A 387 3.09 22.37 33.17
N SER A 388 4.33 21.99 33.48
CA SER A 388 5.53 22.55 32.84
C SER A 388 6.40 21.49 32.18
N MET A 389 6.48 20.27 32.71
CA MET A 389 7.31 19.18 32.18
C MET A 389 6.56 17.85 32.15
N ALA A 390 7.06 16.94 31.32
CA ALA A 390 6.56 15.57 31.21
C ALA A 390 7.68 14.57 31.45
N PHE A 391 7.38 13.50 32.17
CA PHE A 391 8.33 12.44 32.46
C PHE A 391 7.65 11.08 32.34
N TYR A 392 8.29 10.15 31.62
CA TYR A 392 7.75 8.82 31.37
C TYR A 392 8.79 7.75 31.65
N TRP A 393 8.43 6.72 32.39
CA TRP A 393 9.27 5.52 32.50
C TRP A 393 9.35 4.80 31.15
N THR A 394 10.51 4.20 30.88
CA THR A 394 10.65 3.17 29.84
C THR A 394 10.83 1.80 30.47
N GLY A 395 10.30 0.76 29.82
CA GLY A 395 10.64 -0.63 30.11
C GLY A 395 12.10 -0.93 29.78
N LEU A 396 12.60 -2.03 30.34
CA LEU A 396 13.89 -2.60 29.93
C LEU A 396 13.68 -3.47 28.69
N ASP A 397 14.61 -3.44 27.75
CA ASP A 397 14.57 -4.31 26.57
C ASP A 397 14.76 -5.79 27.00
N GLU A 398 14.24 -6.72 26.21
CA GLU A 398 14.46 -8.15 26.47
C GLU A 398 15.96 -8.49 26.47
N GLY A 399 16.41 -9.25 27.48
CA GLY A 399 17.80 -9.69 27.59
C GLY A 399 18.77 -8.70 28.24
N VAL A 400 18.29 -7.56 28.74
CA VAL A 400 19.09 -6.64 29.56
C VAL A 400 19.50 -7.31 30.88
N ALA A 401 20.77 -7.12 31.28
CA ALA A 401 21.33 -7.72 32.49
C ALA A 401 20.66 -7.21 33.78
N SER A 402 20.58 -8.07 34.80
CA SER A 402 20.06 -7.69 36.11
C SER A 402 20.88 -6.53 36.71
N GLY A 403 20.23 -5.40 36.98
CA GLY A 403 20.85 -4.25 37.65
C GLY A 403 21.00 -2.98 36.79
N GLU A 404 20.59 -2.99 35.52
CA GLU A 404 20.51 -1.74 34.75
C GLU A 404 19.33 -0.87 35.19
N SER A 405 19.59 0.43 35.33
CA SER A 405 18.55 1.42 35.60
C SER A 405 17.73 1.70 34.34
N PRO A 406 16.39 1.69 34.42
CA PRO A 406 15.54 2.02 33.30
C PRO A 406 15.78 3.47 32.86
N TYR A 407 15.65 3.72 31.57
CA TYR A 407 15.58 5.09 31.09
C TYR A 407 14.24 5.72 31.49
N TYR A 408 14.23 7.05 31.52
CA TYR A 408 13.02 7.84 31.47
C TYR A 408 13.14 8.85 30.34
N ARG A 409 11.98 9.14 29.72
CA ARG A 409 11.84 10.23 28.77
C ARG A 409 11.46 11.51 29.49
N PHE A 410 11.98 12.60 29.00
CA PHE A 410 11.78 13.94 29.52
C PHE A 410 11.30 14.86 28.40
N TYR A 411 10.26 15.63 28.63
CA TYR A 411 9.76 16.61 27.66
C TYR A 411 9.62 17.99 28.33
N PRO A 412 10.42 19.00 27.94
CA PRO A 412 10.26 20.40 28.36
C PRO A 412 9.23 21.13 27.48
N PRO A 413 8.92 22.41 27.75
CA PRO A 413 8.34 23.29 26.73
C PRO A 413 9.28 23.40 25.51
N GLY A 414 8.72 23.51 24.30
CA GLY A 414 9.50 23.57 23.04
C GLY A 414 9.64 22.23 22.32
N ASN A 415 10.71 22.02 21.55
CA ASN A 415 10.81 20.89 20.62
C ASN A 415 11.79 19.77 21.05
N GLY A 416 12.62 20.02 22.06
CA GLY A 416 13.59 19.04 22.57
C GLY A 416 12.94 17.88 23.34
N THR A 417 13.66 16.77 23.45
CA THR A 417 13.34 15.65 24.35
C THR A 417 14.62 15.25 25.07
N GLY A 418 14.49 14.70 26.27
CA GLY A 418 15.60 14.18 27.05
C GLY A 418 15.45 12.69 27.32
N ARG A 419 16.58 11.99 27.45
CA ARG A 419 16.67 10.58 27.82
C ARG A 419 17.78 10.36 28.86
N TRP A 420 17.42 9.96 30.07
CA TRP A 420 18.35 9.69 31.16
C TRP A 420 17.94 8.45 31.95
N ASN A 421 18.84 7.91 32.75
CA ASN A 421 18.62 6.73 33.62
C ASN A 421 19.23 6.92 35.03
N ASN A 422 19.34 8.18 35.45
CA ASN A 422 20.05 8.59 36.68
C ASN A 422 19.12 8.87 37.87
N TRP A 423 17.82 8.57 37.75
CA TRP A 423 16.85 8.74 38.83
C TRP A 423 16.54 7.41 39.51
N PRO A 424 16.26 7.42 40.82
CA PRO A 424 15.89 6.20 41.53
C PRO A 424 14.50 5.71 41.11
N ASN A 425 14.29 4.40 41.17
CA ASN A 425 13.05 3.73 40.79
C ASN A 425 11.83 4.17 41.62
N CYS A 426 12.04 4.84 42.77
CA CYS A 426 10.98 5.38 43.62
C CYS A 426 10.35 6.68 43.10
N VAL A 427 10.89 7.31 42.04
CA VAL A 427 10.26 8.51 41.48
C VAL A 427 8.96 8.11 40.78
N GLY A 428 7.88 8.82 41.08
CA GLY A 428 6.60 8.66 40.40
C GLY A 428 6.60 9.37 39.06
N LEU A 429 6.58 8.62 37.94
CA LEU A 429 6.48 9.15 36.58
C LEU A 429 5.23 8.64 35.86
N SER A 430 4.82 9.34 34.80
CA SER A 430 3.74 8.85 33.94
C SER A 430 4.19 7.60 33.17
N VAL A 431 3.23 6.81 32.68
CA VAL A 431 3.54 5.60 31.91
C VAL A 431 2.67 5.51 30.66
N ARG A 432 3.25 4.90 29.63
CA ARG A 432 2.62 4.54 28.36
C ARG A 432 2.80 3.04 28.17
N TYR A 433 1.71 2.33 27.91
CA TYR A 433 1.74 0.91 27.61
C TYR A 433 1.60 0.66 26.12
N VAL A 434 2.26 -0.40 25.67
CA VAL A 434 2.38 -0.81 24.27
C VAL A 434 1.98 -2.27 24.13
N ARG A 435 1.56 -2.65 22.93
CA ARG A 435 1.21 -4.01 22.54
C ARG A 435 1.72 -4.30 21.13
N ASP A 436 2.31 -5.48 20.94
CA ASP A 436 2.89 -5.97 19.68
C ASP A 436 1.89 -6.47 18.63
#